data_AF-A0A3M1X997-F1
#
_entry.id   AF-A0A3M1X997-F1
#
_cell.length_a   1.000
_cell.length_b   1.000
_cell.length_c   1.000
_cell.angle_alpha   90.00
_cell.angle_beta   90.00
_cell.angle_gamma   90.00
#
_symmetry.space_group_name_H-M   'P 1'
#
loop_
_entity.id
_entity.type
_entity.pdbx_description
1 polymer ?
#
loop_
_entity_poly.entity_id
_entity_poly.type
_entity_poly.pdbx_seq_one_letter_code
_entity_poly.pdbx_strand_id
1 'polypeptide(L)'
;IVYNFIDLLSHSRTEMNIIRELAPNEAAYRSLSRSWLEYSPLLRLLRTLSQRNIKLIITTDHGTVRVRKPSRIIGDRHTTTNLRYKQGKNLNYDEGARHLFTVRRPEEAFLPQSHVSSSYVFAMEDYFFAYPNNYNYYVNYYRDTFQHGGISLEEMLIPALELTPKGR
;
A
#
# COMPACT_ATOMS: atom_id res chain seq x y z
N ILE A 1 15.08 -2.29 12.22
CA ILE A 1 15.65 -1.91 10.90
C ILE A 1 14.51 -1.92 9.91
N VAL A 2 14.36 -0.88 9.09
CA VAL A 2 13.32 -0.81 8.04
C VAL A 2 13.99 -1.01 6.69
N TYR A 3 13.44 -1.89 5.86
CA TYR A 3 13.92 -2.15 4.50
C TYR A 3 12.85 -1.75 3.48
N ASN A 4 13.07 -0.63 2.78
CA ASN A 4 12.04 0.00 1.93
C ASN A 4 12.01 -0.47 0.47
N PHE A 5 12.68 -1.59 0.12
CA PHE A 5 12.83 -1.97 -1.29
C PHE A 5 11.50 -2.35 -1.95
N ILE A 6 10.64 -3.09 -1.25
CA ILE A 6 9.37 -3.56 -1.80
C ILE A 6 8.43 -2.38 -2.08
N ASP A 7 8.43 -1.38 -1.21
CA ASP A 7 7.64 -0.16 -1.41
C ASP A 7 8.17 0.65 -2.60
N LEU A 8 9.49 0.88 -2.64
CA LEU A 8 10.15 1.53 -3.77
C LEU A 8 9.86 0.82 -5.10
N LEU A 9 9.88 -0.51 -5.12
CA LEU A 9 9.57 -1.30 -6.31
C LEU A 9 8.12 -1.10 -6.78
N SER A 10 7.17 -1.04 -5.84
CA SER A 10 5.75 -0.77 -6.13
C SER A 10 5.55 0.61 -6.74
N HIS A 11 6.21 1.63 -6.20
CA HIS A 11 6.16 2.99 -6.71
C HIS A 11 6.88 3.15 -8.05
N SER A 12 8.10 2.61 -8.19
CA SER A 12 8.86 2.66 -9.45
C SER A 12 8.15 1.96 -10.59
N ARG A 13 7.33 0.94 -10.32
CA ARG A 13 6.45 0.33 -11.33
C ARG A 13 5.42 1.30 -11.88
N THR A 14 4.95 2.26 -11.09
CA THR A 14 4.03 3.28 -11.58
C THR A 14 4.73 4.25 -12.53
N GLU A 15 5.97 4.62 -12.23
CA GLU A 15 6.73 5.62 -12.99
C GLU A 15 7.49 5.07 -14.21
N MET A 16 7.93 3.80 -14.17
CA MET A 16 8.83 3.22 -15.16
C MET A 16 8.21 2.03 -15.89
N ASN A 17 8.01 2.18 -17.21
CA ASN A 17 7.45 1.13 -18.07
C ASN A 17 8.23 -0.19 -18.00
N ILE A 18 9.57 -0.14 -17.91
CA ILE A 18 10.40 -1.34 -17.84
C ILE A 18 10.09 -2.21 -16.60
N ILE A 19 9.78 -1.59 -15.46
CA ILE A 19 9.42 -2.32 -14.24
C ILE A 19 8.01 -2.93 -14.38
N ARG A 20 7.09 -2.26 -15.10
CA ARG A 20 5.77 -2.83 -15.43
C ARG A 20 5.91 -4.09 -16.29
N GLU A 21 6.82 -4.08 -17.26
CA GLU A 21 7.11 -5.23 -18.13
C GLU A 21 7.76 -6.38 -17.37
N LEU A 22 8.65 -6.10 -16.42
CA LEU A 22 9.30 -7.12 -15.59
C LEU A 22 8.35 -7.73 -14.54
N ALA A 23 7.36 -6.98 -14.08
CA ALA A 23 6.37 -7.41 -13.09
C ALA A 23 4.93 -7.14 -13.56
N PRO A 24 4.43 -7.82 -14.61
CA PRO A 24 3.12 -7.54 -15.18
C PRO A 24 1.95 -7.96 -14.27
N ASN A 25 2.20 -8.89 -13.34
CA ASN A 25 1.21 -9.43 -12.42
C ASN A 25 1.85 -9.74 -11.06
N GLU A 26 1.00 -10.16 -10.12
CA GLU A 26 1.32 -10.47 -8.73
C GLU A 26 2.35 -11.61 -8.61
N ALA A 27 2.27 -12.62 -9.47
CA ALA A 27 3.23 -13.73 -9.47
C ALA A 27 4.63 -13.28 -9.91
N ALA A 28 4.72 -12.49 -10.98
CA ALA A 28 5.97 -11.91 -11.46
C ALA A 28 6.56 -10.93 -10.43
N TYR A 29 5.71 -10.11 -9.80
CA TYR A 29 6.12 -9.20 -8.73
C TYR A 29 6.74 -9.94 -7.53
N ARG A 30 6.12 -11.05 -7.09
CA ARG A 30 6.67 -11.93 -6.05
C ARG A 30 7.98 -12.60 -6.47
N SER A 31 8.08 -13.01 -7.73
CA SER A 31 9.30 -13.60 -8.28
C SER A 31 10.47 -12.61 -8.24
N LEU A 32 10.24 -11.37 -8.70
CA LEU A 32 11.22 -10.30 -8.67
C LEU A 32 11.64 -9.95 -7.23
N SER A 33 10.66 -9.87 -6.32
CA SER A 33 10.90 -9.61 -4.89
C SER A 33 11.74 -10.71 -4.23
N ARG A 34 11.46 -11.98 -4.56
CA ARG A 34 12.25 -13.13 -4.08
C ARG A 34 13.68 -13.08 -4.61
N SER A 35 13.84 -12.86 -5.91
CA SER A 35 15.15 -12.73 -6.54
C SER A 35 15.97 -11.62 -5.88
N TRP A 36 15.37 -10.45 -5.65
CA TRP A 36 16.03 -9.38 -4.88
C TRP A 36 16.46 -9.86 -3.48
N LEU A 37 15.57 -10.50 -2.72
CA LEU A 37 15.86 -10.96 -1.36
C LEU A 37 17.08 -11.91 -1.33
N GLU A 38 17.17 -12.83 -2.29
CA GLU A 38 18.26 -13.82 -2.41
C GLU A 38 19.65 -13.17 -2.50
N TYR A 39 19.74 -12.01 -3.16
CA TYR A 39 21.00 -11.27 -3.32
C TYR A 39 21.11 -10.04 -2.40
N SER A 40 20.06 -9.76 -1.61
CA SER A 40 19.97 -8.55 -0.78
C SER A 40 20.96 -8.55 0.40
N PRO A 41 21.40 -7.35 0.85
CA PRO A 41 22.06 -7.20 2.14
C PRO A 41 21.21 -7.69 3.32
N LEU A 42 19.87 -7.64 3.21
CA LEU A 42 18.96 -8.11 4.24
C LEU A 42 19.14 -9.61 4.51
N LEU A 43 19.18 -10.45 3.48
CA LEU A 43 19.38 -11.89 3.67
C LEU A 43 20.76 -12.19 4.26
N ARG A 44 21.81 -11.46 3.85
CA ARG A 44 23.14 -11.58 4.46
C ARG A 44 23.11 -11.23 5.94
N LEU A 45 22.42 -10.15 6.31
CA LEU A 45 22.22 -9.76 7.72
C LEU A 45 21.51 -10.87 8.50
N LEU A 46 20.40 -11.41 7.97
CA LEU A 46 19.65 -12.49 8.62
C LEU A 46 20.52 -13.73 8.86
N ARG A 47 21.38 -14.11 7.90
CA ARG A 47 22.34 -15.21 8.04
C ARG A 47 23.41 -14.95 9.11
N THR A 48 23.89 -13.71 9.22
CA THR A 48 24.84 -13.34 10.28
C THR A 48 24.18 -13.38 11.66
N LEU A 49 22.94 -12.88 11.76
CA LEU A 49 22.17 -12.89 13.01
C LEU A 49 21.83 -14.32 13.46
N SER A 50 21.58 -15.24 12.53
CA SER A 50 21.30 -16.64 12.87
C SER A 50 22.49 -17.39 13.50
N GLN A 51 23.70 -16.84 13.46
CA GLN A 51 24.88 -17.42 14.12
C GLN A 51 25.03 -16.98 15.58
N ARG A 52 24.14 -16.09 16.07
CA ARG A 52 24.17 -15.52 17.41
C ARG A 52 22.88 -15.88 18.12
N ASN A 53 22.89 -15.93 19.45
CA ASN A 53 21.68 -16.18 20.26
C ASN A 53 20.78 -14.93 20.32
N ILE A 54 20.20 -14.55 19.17
CA ILE A 54 19.38 -13.35 19.00
C ILE A 54 18.00 -13.78 18.48
N LYS A 55 16.94 -13.45 19.20
CA LYS A 55 15.56 -13.56 18.71
C LYS A 55 15.28 -12.45 17.72
N LEU A 56 14.68 -12.77 16.58
CA LEU A 56 14.29 -11.81 15.55
C LEU A 56 12.78 -11.78 15.39
N ILE A 57 12.23 -10.58 15.22
CA ILE A 57 10.85 -10.36 14.79
C ILE A 57 10.93 -9.69 13.42
N ILE A 58 10.27 -10.29 12.43
CA ILE A 58 10.16 -9.74 11.07
C ILE A 58 8.69 -9.50 10.78
N THR A 59 8.35 -8.30 10.33
CA THR A 59 6.99 -7.93 9.95
C THR A 59 7.02 -6.85 8.88
N THR A 60 5.84 -6.46 8.40
CA THR A 60 5.61 -5.36 7.47
C THR A 60 4.54 -4.47 8.07
N ASP A 61 4.61 -3.17 7.79
CA ASP A 61 3.62 -2.19 8.22
C ASP A 61 2.35 -2.22 7.35
N HIS A 62 2.48 -2.62 6.09
CA HIS A 62 1.36 -2.86 5.18
C HIS A 62 1.68 -3.91 4.12
N GLY A 63 0.64 -4.38 3.43
CA GLY A 63 0.78 -5.03 2.14
C GLY A 63 0.44 -4.10 0.97
N THR A 64 0.18 -4.66 -0.20
CA THR A 64 -0.17 -3.90 -1.41
C THR A 64 -1.15 -4.70 -2.27
N VAL A 65 -1.99 -3.99 -3.02
CA VAL A 65 -2.96 -4.58 -3.95
C VAL A 65 -2.78 -3.99 -5.35
N ARG A 66 -3.00 -4.82 -6.38
CA ARG A 66 -3.03 -4.36 -7.76
C ARG A 66 -4.38 -3.70 -8.07
N VAL A 67 -4.39 -2.40 -8.28
CA VAL A 67 -5.64 -1.64 -8.45
C VAL A 67 -6.16 -1.72 -9.88
N ARG A 68 -7.49 -1.77 -10.05
CA ARG A 68 -8.11 -1.93 -11.38
C ARG A 68 -9.33 -1.05 -11.58
N LYS A 69 -10.14 -0.89 -10.54
CA LYS A 69 -11.45 -0.24 -10.62
C LYS A 69 -11.36 1.18 -10.08
N PRO A 70 -11.62 2.22 -10.90
CA PRO A 70 -11.57 3.58 -10.39
C PRO A 70 -12.85 3.92 -9.61
N SER A 71 -12.70 4.74 -8.57
CA SER A 71 -13.77 5.36 -7.80
C SER A 71 -13.60 6.87 -7.86
N ARG A 72 -14.65 7.59 -8.25
CA ARG A 72 -14.61 9.05 -8.32
C ARG A 72 -14.61 9.64 -6.93
N ILE A 73 -13.77 10.65 -6.73
CA ILE A 73 -13.78 11.46 -5.51
C ILE A 73 -13.38 12.89 -5.84
N ILE A 74 -13.99 13.84 -5.13
CA ILE A 74 -13.67 15.26 -5.18
C ILE A 74 -13.26 15.68 -3.77
N GLY A 75 -12.17 16.42 -3.67
CA GLY A 75 -11.69 17.01 -2.43
C GLY A 75 -11.07 18.36 -2.74
N ASP A 76 -10.76 19.11 -1.69
CA ASP A 76 -10.04 20.37 -1.79
C ASP A 76 -8.53 20.15 -2.04
N ARG A 77 -7.76 21.25 -2.14
CA ARG A 77 -6.30 21.20 -2.34
C ARG A 77 -5.52 20.62 -1.16
N HIS A 78 -6.14 20.55 0.03
CA HIS A 78 -5.52 20.02 1.24
C HIS A 78 -5.80 18.52 1.42
N THR A 79 -6.62 17.94 0.55
CA THR A 79 -6.93 16.53 0.56
C THR A 79 -5.69 15.72 0.20
N THR A 80 -5.46 14.61 0.92
CA THR A 80 -4.27 13.76 0.71
C THR A 80 -4.18 13.23 -0.73
N THR A 81 -2.96 12.97 -1.20
CA THR A 81 -2.71 12.52 -2.58
C THR A 81 -2.83 11.01 -2.75
N ASN A 82 -2.80 10.22 -1.67
CA ASN A 82 -2.88 8.76 -1.70
C ASN A 82 -4.10 8.26 -2.50
N LEU A 83 -3.93 7.22 -3.30
CA LEU A 83 -4.96 6.71 -4.22
C LEU A 83 -5.94 5.72 -3.57
N ARG A 84 -5.64 5.28 -2.35
CA ARG A 84 -6.36 4.23 -1.64
C ARG A 84 -7.07 4.74 -0.40
N TYR A 85 -6.65 5.88 0.14
CA TYR A 85 -7.43 6.64 1.11
C TYR A 85 -7.35 8.14 0.82
N LYS A 86 -8.41 8.86 1.21
CA LYS A 86 -8.41 10.33 1.25
C LYS A 86 -8.73 10.79 2.66
N GLN A 87 -7.91 11.72 3.16
CA GLN A 87 -8.21 12.54 4.33
C GLN A 87 -8.45 13.97 3.81
N GLY A 88 -9.55 14.60 4.22
CA GLY A 88 -9.86 15.95 3.79
C GLY A 88 -11.15 16.48 4.40
N LYS A 89 -11.45 17.75 4.11
CA LYS A 89 -12.74 18.37 4.41
C LYS A 89 -13.64 18.24 3.18
N ASN A 90 -14.94 18.09 3.39
CA ASN A 90 -15.94 18.13 2.32
C ASN A 90 -15.63 17.18 1.14
N LEU A 91 -15.19 15.96 1.46
CA LEU A 91 -14.98 14.93 0.45
C LEU A 91 -16.31 14.56 -0.19
N ASN A 92 -16.39 14.61 -1.52
CA ASN A 92 -17.58 14.27 -2.28
C ASN A 92 -17.31 13.02 -3.14
N TYR A 93 -18.08 11.98 -2.86
CA TYR A 93 -18.03 10.67 -3.50
C TYR A 93 -19.40 10.00 -3.34
N ASP A 94 -19.61 8.86 -3.99
CA ASP A 94 -20.82 8.07 -3.80
C ASP A 94 -20.81 7.38 -2.42
N GLU A 95 -21.53 7.93 -1.44
CA GLU A 95 -21.64 7.33 -0.09
C GLU A 95 -22.31 5.95 -0.08
N GLY A 96 -23.11 5.62 -1.11
CA GLY A 96 -23.74 4.30 -1.27
C GLY A 96 -22.82 3.24 -1.85
N ALA A 97 -21.62 3.63 -2.27
CA ALA A 97 -20.63 2.73 -2.86
C ALA A 97 -20.13 1.69 -1.85
N ARG A 98 -20.48 0.42 -2.07
CA ARG A 98 -20.07 -0.71 -1.20
C ARG A 98 -18.56 -0.94 -1.16
N HIS A 99 -17.81 -0.37 -2.09
CA HIS A 99 -16.35 -0.47 -2.16
C HIS A 99 -15.63 0.67 -1.40
N LEU A 100 -16.36 1.52 -0.68
CA LEU A 100 -15.82 2.62 0.12
C LEU A 100 -16.18 2.46 1.60
N PHE A 101 -15.22 2.76 2.47
CA PHE A 101 -15.43 2.80 3.91
C PHE A 101 -15.11 4.19 4.44
N THR A 102 -16.06 4.82 5.13
CA THR A 102 -15.96 6.21 5.58
C THR A 102 -15.82 6.27 7.09
N VAL A 103 -14.84 7.04 7.56
CA VAL A 103 -14.72 7.46 8.96
C VAL A 103 -14.98 8.96 9.03
N ARG A 104 -16.17 9.33 9.51
CA ARG A 104 -16.58 10.75 9.62
C ARG A 104 -15.90 11.47 10.78
N ARG A 105 -15.55 10.72 11.84
CA ARG A 105 -14.86 11.18 13.05
C ARG A 105 -13.55 10.40 13.21
N PRO A 106 -12.39 10.94 12.80
CA PRO A 106 -11.10 10.23 12.80
C PRO A 106 -10.78 9.54 14.14
N GLU A 107 -11.14 10.17 15.24
CA GLU A 107 -10.93 9.68 16.61
C GLU A 107 -11.62 8.34 16.89
N GLU A 108 -12.74 8.02 16.24
CA GLU A 108 -13.43 6.74 16.40
C GLU A 108 -12.64 5.56 15.85
N ALA A 109 -11.76 5.83 14.88
CA ALA A 109 -10.88 4.85 14.26
C ALA A 109 -9.42 5.01 14.72
N PHE A 110 -9.17 5.77 15.79
CA PHE A 110 -7.82 6.09 16.28
C PHE A 110 -6.92 6.75 15.22
N LEU A 111 -7.51 7.52 14.29
CA LEU A 111 -6.82 8.24 13.23
C LEU A 111 -6.52 9.69 13.62
N PRO A 112 -5.43 10.28 13.10
CA PRO A 112 -5.10 11.66 13.40
C PRO A 112 -6.11 12.63 12.80
N GLN A 113 -6.51 13.62 13.60
CA GLN A 113 -7.43 14.66 13.18
C GLN A 113 -6.65 15.92 12.80
N SER A 114 -6.36 16.09 11.50
CA SER A 114 -5.65 17.28 11.00
C SER A 114 -6.49 18.56 11.14
N HIS A 115 -7.82 18.43 11.08
CA HIS A 115 -8.78 19.51 11.34
C HIS A 115 -10.05 18.97 11.98
N VAL A 116 -10.78 19.83 12.70
CA VAL A 116 -12.05 19.47 13.37
C VAL A 116 -13.05 18.79 12.44
N SER A 117 -13.10 19.21 11.17
CA SER A 117 -14.03 18.69 10.16
C SER A 117 -13.38 17.68 9.19
N SER A 118 -12.21 17.12 9.53
CA SER A 118 -11.55 16.12 8.68
C SER A 118 -12.29 14.79 8.74
N SER A 119 -12.56 14.20 7.58
CA SER A 119 -13.04 12.83 7.44
C SER A 119 -12.03 11.98 6.66
N TYR A 120 -12.11 10.67 6.82
CA TYR A 120 -11.40 9.70 6.00
C TYR A 120 -12.36 8.90 5.15
N VAL A 121 -11.94 8.57 3.93
CA VAL A 121 -12.56 7.55 3.11
C VAL A 121 -11.48 6.62 2.57
N PHE A 122 -11.69 5.32 2.76
CA PHE A 122 -10.80 4.26 2.35
C PHE A 122 -11.44 3.45 1.23
N ALA A 123 -10.63 3.06 0.25
CA ALA A 123 -11.03 2.12 -0.78
C ALA A 123 -10.82 0.68 -0.31
N MET A 124 -11.76 -0.19 -0.65
CA MET A 124 -11.70 -1.63 -0.44
C MET A 124 -11.31 -2.36 -1.74
N GLU A 125 -10.95 -3.63 -1.62
CA GLU A 125 -10.61 -4.50 -2.76
C GLU A 125 -9.58 -3.86 -3.71
N ASP A 126 -9.78 -3.93 -5.03
CA ASP A 126 -8.93 -3.37 -6.07
C ASP A 126 -9.36 -1.96 -6.54
N TYR A 127 -10.14 -1.23 -5.72
CA TYR A 127 -10.64 0.12 -6.07
C TYR A 127 -9.65 1.25 -5.77
N PHE A 128 -9.50 2.23 -6.65
CA PHE A 128 -8.63 3.38 -6.38
C PHE A 128 -9.32 4.71 -6.71
N PHE A 129 -8.96 5.76 -5.99
CA PHE A 129 -9.51 7.08 -6.18
C PHE A 129 -8.93 7.78 -7.40
N ALA A 130 -9.82 8.33 -8.23
CA ALA A 130 -9.47 9.18 -9.35
C ALA A 130 -10.31 10.47 -9.35
N TYR A 131 -9.63 11.61 -9.50
CA TYR A 131 -10.30 12.92 -9.56
C TYR A 131 -10.99 13.13 -10.91
N PRO A 132 -12.11 13.88 -10.98
CA PRO A 132 -12.81 14.14 -12.24
C PRO A 132 -11.96 14.88 -13.27
N ASN A 133 -11.08 15.77 -12.82
CA ASN A 133 -10.16 16.48 -13.70
C ASN A 133 -9.17 15.49 -14.32
N ASN A 134 -9.15 15.41 -15.65
CA ASN A 134 -8.36 14.42 -16.40
C ASN A 134 -8.62 12.96 -15.97
N TYR A 135 -9.87 12.64 -15.59
CA TYR A 135 -10.24 11.33 -15.05
C TYR A 135 -9.71 10.16 -15.89
N ASN A 136 -9.97 10.14 -17.20
CA ASN A 136 -9.55 9.04 -18.07
C ASN A 136 -8.03 8.85 -18.12
N TYR A 137 -7.26 9.94 -18.07
CA TYR A 137 -5.81 9.87 -18.00
C TYR A 137 -5.37 9.17 -16.71
N TYR A 138 -5.83 9.63 -15.55
CA TYR A 138 -5.44 9.06 -14.26
C TYR A 138 -5.93 7.62 -14.08
N VAL A 139 -7.12 7.30 -14.58
CA VAL A 139 -7.63 5.93 -14.61
C VAL A 139 -6.67 5.02 -15.38
N ASN A 140 -6.26 5.42 -16.58
CA ASN A 140 -5.34 4.61 -17.39
C ASN A 140 -3.92 4.57 -16.80
N TYR A 141 -3.47 5.67 -16.20
CA TYR A 141 -2.13 5.80 -15.65
C TYR A 141 -1.91 4.90 -14.42
N TYR A 142 -2.91 4.83 -13.52
CA TYR A 142 -2.83 4.05 -12.28
C TYR A 142 -3.43 2.65 -12.37
N ARG A 143 -4.26 2.35 -13.38
CA ARG A 143 -4.77 0.99 -13.57
C ARG A 143 -3.60 -0.01 -13.68
N ASP A 144 -3.80 -1.16 -13.04
CA ASP A 144 -2.85 -2.26 -12.94
C ASP A 144 -1.54 -1.93 -12.18
N THR A 145 -1.44 -0.78 -11.51
CA THR A 145 -0.33 -0.47 -10.58
C THR A 145 -0.53 -1.12 -9.21
N PHE A 146 0.55 -1.31 -8.45
CA PHE A 146 0.47 -1.75 -7.06
C PHE A 146 0.35 -0.53 -6.16
N GLN A 147 -0.65 -0.53 -5.28
CA GLN A 147 -0.95 0.58 -4.38
C GLN A 147 -1.21 0.07 -2.97
N HIS A 148 -1.15 0.98 -2.00
CA HIS A 148 -1.41 0.69 -0.60
C HIS A 148 -2.05 1.91 0.09
N GLY A 149 -2.54 1.72 1.32
CA GLY A 149 -3.18 2.74 2.15
C GLY A 149 -4.70 2.62 2.25
N GLY A 150 -5.31 1.69 1.52
CA GLY A 150 -6.70 1.32 1.65
C GLY A 150 -6.88 0.28 2.74
N ILE A 151 -8.04 -0.38 2.74
CA ILE A 151 -8.38 -1.40 3.75
C ILE A 151 -8.72 -2.75 3.11
N SER A 152 -8.15 -3.06 1.94
CA SER A 152 -8.25 -4.42 1.40
C SER A 152 -7.56 -5.43 2.32
N LEU A 153 -7.94 -6.71 2.21
CA LEU A 153 -7.33 -7.76 3.02
C LEU A 153 -5.83 -7.87 2.76
N GLU A 154 -5.40 -7.70 1.52
CA GLU A 154 -3.99 -7.71 1.11
C GLU A 154 -3.20 -6.56 1.74
N GLU A 155 -3.84 -5.41 2.00
CA GLU A 155 -3.22 -4.26 2.65
C GLU A 155 -3.15 -4.43 4.17
N MET A 156 -4.19 -5.01 4.79
CA MET A 156 -4.37 -5.08 6.25
C MET A 156 -3.81 -6.35 6.91
N LEU A 157 -3.78 -7.48 6.20
CA LEU A 157 -3.27 -8.75 6.74
C LEU A 157 -1.74 -8.78 6.64
N ILE A 158 -1.08 -8.41 7.74
CA ILE A 158 0.38 -8.30 7.82
C ILE A 158 0.99 -9.52 8.52
N PRO A 159 1.96 -10.22 7.88
CA PRO A 159 2.67 -11.31 8.54
C PRO A 159 3.57 -10.79 9.66
N ALA A 160 3.62 -11.52 10.76
CA ALA A 160 4.60 -11.34 11.83
C ALA A 160 5.29 -12.69 12.09
N LEU A 161 6.60 -12.70 11.93
CA LEU A 161 7.44 -13.89 12.05
C LEU A 161 8.35 -13.72 13.26
N GLU A 162 8.26 -14.64 14.21
CA GLU A 162 9.26 -14.79 15.26
C GLU A 162 10.25 -15.87 14.84
N LEU A 163 11.53 -15.51 14.75
CA LEU A 163 12.61 -16.41 14.37
C LEU A 163 13.59 -16.54 15.52
N THR A 164 13.87 -17.78 15.89
CA THR A 164 14.98 -18.13 16.77
C THR A 164 16.06 -18.84 15.96
N PRO A 165 17.35 -18.62 16.28
CA PRO A 165 18.44 -19.42 15.73
C PRO A 165 18.14 -20.90 15.96
N LYS A 166 18.32 -21.74 14.94
CA LYS A 166 18.37 -23.18 15.18
C LYS A 166 19.62 -23.44 16.02
N GLY A 167 19.44 -24.04 17.20
CA GLY A 167 20.55 -24.47 18.04
C GLY A 167 21.55 -25.30 17.23
N ARG A 168 22.83 -25.17 17.56
CA ARG A 168 23.87 -26.03 16.99
C ARG A 168 23.63 -27.49 17.39
#